data_AF-A0A538KKR9-F1
#
_entry.id   AF-A0A538KKR9-F1
#
_cell.length_a   1.000
_cell.length_b   1.000
_cell.length_c   1.000
_cell.angle_alpha   90.00
_cell.angle_beta   90.00
_cell.angle_gamma   90.00
#
_symmetry.space_group_name_H-M   'P 1'
#
loop_
_entity.id
_entity.type
_entity.pdbx_description
1 polymer ?
#
loop_
_entity_poly.entity_id
_entity_poly.type
_entity_poly.pdbx_seq_one_letter_code
_entity_poly.pdbx_strand_id
1 'polypeptide(L)' 'MANHLTPTELARESGMERRDVIAKCMELGVPIFQGRIDKTLFLASLRESTSFASRAQAVEA' A
#
# COMPACT_ATOMS: atom_id res chain seq x y z
N MET A 1 -7.63 2.11 -18.30
CA MET A 1 -6.50 2.26 -17.34
C MET A 1 -6.24 0.89 -16.73
N ALA A 2 -5.00 0.43 -16.68
CA ALA A 2 -4.68 -0.80 -15.98
C ALA A 2 -4.70 -0.52 -14.47
N ASN A 3 -5.73 -0.99 -13.77
CA ASN A 3 -5.80 -0.84 -12.31
C ASN A 3 -4.85 -1.81 -11.58
N HIS A 4 -4.41 -2.87 -12.25
CA HIS A 4 -3.54 -3.90 -11.70
C HIS A 4 -2.10 -3.73 -12.19
N LEU A 5 -1.19 -3.47 -11.28
CA LEU A 5 0.22 -3.19 -11.55
C LEU A 5 1.11 -4.24 -10.92
N THR A 6 2.24 -4.54 -11.56
CA THR A 6 3.29 -5.30 -10.88
C THR A 6 3.87 -4.49 -9.72
N PRO A 7 4.49 -5.13 -8.72
CA PRO A 7 5.17 -4.43 -7.63
C PRO A 7 6.17 -3.38 -8.11
N THR A 8 6.84 -3.62 -9.25
CA THR A 8 7.81 -2.69 -9.83
C THR A 8 7.12 -1.47 -10.46
N GLU A 9 6.01 -1.66 -11.16
CA GLU A 9 5.23 -0.56 -11.72
C GLU A 9 4.62 0.30 -10.61
N LEU A 10 4.02 -0.35 -9.60
CA LEU A 10 3.41 0.33 -8.47
C LEU A 10 4.44 1.14 -7.66
N ALA A 11 5.61 0.56 -7.41
CA ALA A 11 6.74 1.23 -6.76
C ALA A 11 7.15 2.53 -7.48
N ARG A 12 7.26 2.47 -8.82
CA ARG A 12 7.58 3.66 -9.63
C ARG A 12 6.50 4.73 -9.55
N GLU A 13 5.22 4.35 -9.52
CA GLU A 13 4.12 5.29 -9.44
C GLU A 13 3.92 5.88 -8.03
N SER A 14 4.16 5.11 -6.98
CA SER A 14 3.99 5.55 -5.59
C SER A 14 5.24 6.19 -5.01
N GLY A 15 6.36 6.21 -5.74
CA GLY A 15 7.65 6.73 -5.26
C GLY A 15 8.25 5.89 -4.13
N MET A 16 7.98 4.59 -4.11
CA MET A 16 8.46 3.64 -3.10
C MET A 16 9.44 2.65 -3.71
N GLU A 17 10.23 1.96 -2.88
CA GLU A 17 10.97 0.80 -3.38
C GLU A 17 10.05 -0.41 -3.57
N ARG A 18 10.39 -1.28 -4.52
CA ARG A 18 9.66 -2.54 -4.78
C ARG A 18 9.50 -3.38 -3.51
N ARG A 19 10.56 -3.43 -2.67
CA ARG A 19 10.54 -4.19 -1.41
C ARG A 19 9.51 -3.62 -0.43
N ASP A 20 9.46 -2.30 -0.29
CA ASP A 20 8.50 -1.64 0.59
C ASP A 20 7.06 -1.85 0.13
N VAL A 21 6.82 -1.80 -1.18
CA VAL A 21 5.49 -2.10 -1.74
C VAL A 21 5.03 -3.50 -1.36
N ILE A 22 5.91 -4.51 -1.50
CA ILE A 22 5.58 -5.90 -1.15
C ILE A 22 5.36 -6.04 0.35
N ALA A 23 6.24 -5.44 1.17
CA ALA A 23 6.13 -5.47 2.62
C ALA A 23 4.81 -4.84 3.08
N LYS A 24 4.45 -3.66 2.54
CA LYS A 24 3.18 -2.98 2.84
C LYS A 24 1.98 -3.76 2.33
N CYS A 25 2.05 -4.45 1.19
CA CYS A 25 0.96 -5.32 0.78
C CYS A 25 0.71 -6.44 1.82
N MET A 26 1.76 -7.05 2.36
CA MET A 26 1.63 -8.07 3.40
C MET A 26 1.14 -7.49 4.73
N GLU A 27 1.70 -6.35 5.16
CA GLU A 27 1.32 -5.66 6.41
C GLU A 27 -0.14 -5.21 6.40
N LEU A 28 -0.60 -4.67 5.27
CA LEU A 28 -1.93 -4.07 5.12
C LEU A 28 -2.98 -5.04 4.58
N GLY A 29 -2.62 -6.31 4.37
CA GLY A 29 -3.52 -7.33 3.83
C GLY A 29 -3.97 -7.08 2.40
N VAL A 30 -3.20 -6.35 1.60
CA VAL A 30 -3.50 -6.10 0.18
C VAL A 30 -3.11 -7.33 -0.64
N PRO A 31 -4.05 -7.97 -1.35
CA PRO A 31 -3.79 -9.20 -2.08
C PRO A 31 -2.87 -8.98 -3.29
N ILE A 32 -1.94 -9.91 -3.48
CA ILE A 32 -1.09 -10.00 -4.67
C ILE A 32 -1.61 -11.16 -5.53
N PHE A 33 -2.28 -10.84 -6.64
CA PHE A 33 -2.85 -11.85 -7.54
C PHE A 33 -2.00 -11.99 -8.80
N GLN A 34 -1.44 -13.18 -9.04
CA GLN A 34 -0.56 -13.45 -10.20
C GLN A 34 0.59 -12.43 -10.33
N GLY A 35 1.15 -11.98 -9.21
CA GLY A 35 2.21 -10.98 -9.18
C GLY A 35 1.76 -9.56 -9.53
N ARG A 36 0.46 -9.27 -9.49
CA ARG A 36 -0.12 -7.94 -9.67
C ARG A 36 -0.88 -7.48 -8.41
N ILE A 37 -0.95 -6.17 -8.25
CA ILE A 37 -1.55 -5.48 -7.12
C ILE A 37 -2.54 -4.46 -7.69
N ASP A 38 -3.74 -4.37 -7.12
CA ASP A 38 -4.67 -3.30 -7.47
C ASP A 38 -4.21 -1.98 -6.85
N LYS A 39 -3.94 -0.99 -7.70
CA LYS A 39 -3.43 0.33 -7.31
C LYS A 39 -4.40 1.05 -6.38
N THR A 40 -5.69 1.00 -6.69
CA THR A 40 -6.71 1.73 -5.94
C THR A 40 -6.81 1.19 -4.53
N LEU A 41 -6.86 -0.13 -4.39
CA LEU A 41 -6.87 -0.82 -3.11
C LEU A 41 -5.60 -0.51 -2.30
N PHE A 42 -4.43 -0.63 -2.92
CA PHE A 42 -3.16 -0.34 -2.24
C PHE A 42 -3.08 1.10 -1.72
N LEU A 43 -3.45 2.09 -2.55
CA LEU A 43 -3.45 3.50 -2.15
C LEU A 43 -4.50 3.80 -1.09
N ALA A 44 -5.67 3.15 -1.14
CA ALA A 44 -6.70 3.27 -0.10
C ALA A 44 -6.18 2.72 1.24
N SER A 45 -5.60 1.52 1.24
CA SER A 45 -5.02 0.90 2.43
C SER A 45 -3.87 1.72 3.02
N LEU A 46 -3.00 2.32 2.19
CA LEU A 46 -1.93 3.20 2.68
C LEU A 46 -2.46 4.47 3.37
N ARG A 47 -3.48 5.10 2.81
CA ARG A 47 -4.12 6.29 3.41
C ARG A 47 -4.75 5.95 4.75
N GLU A 48 -5.47 4.83 4.80
CA GLU A 48 -6.11 4.35 6.02
C GLU A 48 -5.07 4.04 7.11
N SER A 49 -3.96 3.38 6.74
CA SER A 49 -2.85 3.08 7.65
C SER A 49 -2.20 4.33 8.23
N THR A 50 -2.04 5.37 7.41
CA THR A 50 -1.52 6.67 7.84
C THR A 50 -2.50 7.37 8.80
N SER A 51 -3.81 7.24 8.55
CA SER A 51 -4.84 7.76 9.46
C SER A 51 -4.93 7.00 10.79
N PHE A 52 -4.64 5.71 10.82
CA PHE A 52 -4.53 4.96 12.07
C PHE A 52 -3.28 5.35 12.87
N ALA A 53 -2.15 5.62 12.21
CA ALA A 53 -0.95 6.10 12.88
C ALA A 53 -1.19 7.44 13.60
N SER A 54 -1.92 8.37 12.97
CA SER A 54 -2.23 9.67 13.59
C SER A 54 -3.27 9.60 14.71
N ARG A 55 -4.24 8.67 14.63
CA ARG A 55 -5.21 8.45 15.73
C ARG A 55 -4.60 7.75 16.94
N ALA A 56 -3.67 6.81 16.73
CA ALA A 56 -2.98 6.13 17.83
C ALA A 56 -2.14 7.09 18.69
N GLN A 57 -1.56 8.13 18.07
CA GLN A 57 -0.77 9.14 18.79
C GLN A 57 -1.61 10.16 19.58
N ALA A 58 -2.89 10.33 19.23
CA ALA A 58 -3.77 11.31 19.89
C ALA A 58 -4.49 10.75 21.13
N VAL A 59 -4.50 9.42 21.34
CA VAL A 59 -5.12 8.78 22.51
C VAL A 59 -4.15 8.55 23.67
N GLU A 60 -2.87 8.90 23.50
CA GLU A 60 -1.82 8.77 24.52
C GLU A 60 -1.29 10.11 25.08
N ALA A 61 -2.00 11.22 24.85
CA ALA A 61 -1.65 12.56 25.34
C ALA A 61 -2.62 13.09 26.39
#